data_AF-A0A956FNZ3-F1
#
_entry.id   AF-A0A956FNZ3-F1
#
_cell.length_a   1.000
_cell.length_b   1.000
_cell.length_c   1.000
_cell.angle_alpha   90.00
_cell.angle_beta   90.00
_cell.angle_gamma   90.00
#
_symmetry.space_group_name_H-M   'P 1'
#
loop_
_entity.id
_entity.type
_entity.pdbx_description
1 polymer ?
#
loop_
_entity_poly.entity_id
_entity_poly.type
_entity_poly.pdbx_seq_one_letter_code
_entity_poly.pdbx_strand_id
1 'polypeptide(L)'
;EDPPGVAVWTITDWGEGMDRAIIERRLTRLFSSAKGDDRTKIGKFGIGFVSVFAIQPAAVIVDTARAGEAWRVIFRADTRYELRRLEEAVEGTTIRVLKPLRRAAHAALAARARQVIAFWCRHCEGEIRVDGVDVGEPLDVAVALKIRERSEHAEIVVGHASDGSTFFGL
;
A
#
# COMPACT_ATOMS: atom_id res chain seq x y z
N GLU A 1 1.36 26.62 22.51
CA GLU A 1 0.93 25.21 22.62
C GLU A 1 0.80 24.62 21.22
N ASP A 2 1.07 23.33 21.03
CA ASP A 2 0.92 22.67 19.72
C ASP A 2 -0.57 22.31 19.50
N PRO A 3 -1.26 22.98 18.55
CA PRO A 3 -2.71 22.83 18.42
C PRO A 3 -3.10 21.41 18.00
N PRO A 4 -4.27 20.91 18.45
CA PRO A 4 -4.81 19.66 17.95
C PRO A 4 -5.12 19.78 16.45
N GLY A 5 -4.87 18.70 15.71
CA GLY A 5 -5.16 18.60 14.28
C GLY A 5 -5.53 17.18 13.89
N VAL A 6 -5.83 17.00 12.60
CA VAL A 6 -6.06 15.68 12.00
C VAL A 6 -5.10 15.52 10.83
N ALA A 7 -4.24 14.51 10.92
CA ALA A 7 -3.45 14.06 9.79
C ALA A 7 -4.35 13.26 8.84
N VAL A 8 -4.21 13.50 7.54
CA VAL A 8 -4.90 12.75 6.50
C VAL A 8 -3.86 12.20 5.54
N TRP A 9 -3.80 10.88 5.41
CA TRP A 9 -3.03 10.22 4.37
C TRP A 9 -3.98 9.73 3.29
N THR A 10 -3.68 10.08 2.04
CA THR A 10 -4.43 9.63 0.87
C THR A 10 -3.55 8.69 0.06
N ILE A 11 -4.08 7.51 -0.24
CA ILE A 11 -3.44 6.49 -1.07
C ILE A 11 -4.40 6.23 -2.22
N THR A 12 -3.92 6.37 -3.45
CA THR A 12 -4.72 6.13 -4.66
C THR A 12 -4.00 5.12 -5.54
N ASP A 13 -4.76 4.16 -6.06
CA ASP A 13 -4.33 3.27 -7.13
C ASP A 13 -5.35 3.29 -8.28
N TRP A 14 -4.87 2.98 -9.48
CA TRP A 14 -5.67 2.91 -10.71
C TRP A 14 -5.99 1.45 -11.11
N GLY A 15 -6.12 0.57 -10.10
CA GLY A 15 -6.45 -0.83 -10.32
C GLY A 15 -7.92 -1.05 -10.68
N GLU A 16 -8.35 -2.31 -10.64
CA GLU A 16 -9.73 -2.71 -11.00
C GLU A 16 -10.83 -2.23 -10.03
N GLY A 17 -10.44 -1.70 -8.86
CA GLY A 17 -11.36 -1.38 -7.78
C GLY A 17 -12.20 -2.58 -7.31
N MET A 18 -13.33 -2.25 -6.67
CA MET A 18 -14.23 -3.16 -6.00
C MET A 18 -15.70 -2.79 -6.25
N ASP A 19 -16.51 -3.81 -6.49
CA ASP A 19 -17.98 -3.72 -6.45
C ASP A 19 -18.50 -4.02 -5.03
N ARG A 20 -19.82 -3.93 -4.83
CA ARG A 20 -20.43 -4.22 -3.52
C ARG A 20 -20.11 -5.62 -3.00
N ALA A 21 -20.13 -6.62 -3.87
CA ALA A 21 -19.91 -8.01 -3.47
C ALA A 21 -18.46 -8.23 -2.97
N ILE A 22 -17.48 -7.64 -3.64
CA ILE A 22 -16.07 -7.66 -3.21
C ILE A 22 -15.91 -6.96 -1.86
N ILE A 23 -16.54 -5.79 -1.68
CA ILE A 23 -16.47 -5.04 -0.41
C ILE A 23 -17.00 -5.90 0.74
N GLU A 24 -18.22 -6.42 0.63
CA GLU A 24 -18.90 -7.15 1.72
C GLU A 24 -18.30 -8.54 1.99
N ARG A 25 -17.68 -9.17 0.97
CA ARG A 25 -17.16 -10.54 1.10
C ARG A 25 -15.66 -10.60 1.33
N ARG A 26 -14.89 -9.56 0.99
CA ARG A 26 -13.43 -9.59 1.02
C ARG A 26 -12.80 -8.49 1.87
N LEU A 27 -13.29 -7.25 1.76
CA LEU A 27 -12.72 -6.11 2.48
C LEU A 27 -13.14 -6.11 3.96
N THR A 28 -14.39 -6.47 4.23
CA THR A 28 -15.00 -6.36 5.56
C THR A 28 -14.98 -7.67 6.35
N ARG A 29 -14.53 -8.77 5.74
CA ARG A 29 -14.33 -10.07 6.38
C ARG A 29 -12.85 -10.37 6.54
N LEU A 30 -12.44 -10.65 7.77
CA LEU A 30 -11.11 -11.19 8.06
C LEU A 30 -10.94 -12.55 7.38
N PHE A 31 -9.78 -12.78 6.74
CA PHE A 31 -9.36 -14.05 6.10
C PHE A 31 -10.03 -14.46 4.78
N SER A 32 -10.85 -13.62 4.16
CA SER A 32 -11.45 -13.92 2.84
C SER A 32 -10.59 -13.41 1.68
N SER A 33 -9.44 -14.04 1.45
CA SER A 33 -8.67 -13.81 0.22
C SER A 33 -9.10 -14.75 -0.90
N ALA A 34 -9.32 -14.18 -2.10
CA ALA A 34 -9.50 -14.93 -3.35
C ALA A 34 -8.33 -14.68 -4.33
N LYS A 35 -7.19 -14.16 -3.85
CA LYS A 35 -5.98 -13.93 -4.67
C LYS A 35 -5.01 -15.12 -4.57
N GLY A 36 -5.57 -16.34 -4.52
CA GLY A 36 -4.78 -17.57 -4.38
C GLY A 36 -4.10 -18.01 -5.66
N ASP A 37 -4.69 -17.70 -6.82
CA ASP A 37 -4.24 -18.20 -8.14
C ASP A 37 -3.43 -17.18 -8.97
N ASP A 38 -3.47 -15.88 -8.63
CA ASP A 38 -2.69 -14.86 -9.35
C ASP A 38 -1.38 -14.56 -8.61
N ARG A 39 -0.29 -15.13 -9.13
CA ARG A 39 1.07 -15.00 -8.56
C ARG A 39 1.64 -13.58 -8.68
N THR A 40 1.05 -12.69 -9.49
CA THR A 40 1.46 -11.28 -9.58
C THR A 40 0.91 -10.43 -8.44
N LYS A 41 -0.02 -10.95 -7.63
CA LYS A 41 -0.60 -10.23 -6.49
C LYS A 41 0.09 -10.62 -5.19
N ILE A 42 0.67 -9.63 -4.50
CA ILE A 42 1.40 -9.82 -3.24
C ILE A 42 0.48 -10.29 -2.08
N GLY A 43 -0.80 -9.90 -2.10
CA GLY A 43 -1.73 -10.13 -0.99
C GLY A 43 -2.46 -11.47 -1.03
N LYS A 44 -1.99 -12.47 -0.26
CA LYS A 44 -2.60 -13.82 -0.20
C LYS A 44 -3.59 -14.04 0.96
N PHE A 45 -3.52 -13.28 2.04
CA PHE A 45 -4.16 -13.63 3.33
C PHE A 45 -5.44 -12.87 3.68
N GLY A 46 -5.79 -11.80 2.96
CA GLY A 46 -7.02 -11.03 3.22
C GLY A 46 -6.99 -10.25 4.54
N ILE A 47 -5.82 -10.10 5.18
CA ILE A 47 -5.62 -9.35 6.43
C ILE A 47 -4.94 -7.99 6.22
N GLY A 48 -4.42 -7.73 5.01
CA GLY A 48 -3.58 -6.57 4.73
C GLY A 48 -4.26 -5.24 5.06
N PHE A 49 -5.56 -5.12 4.76
CA PHE A 49 -6.32 -3.90 5.07
C PHE A 49 -6.46 -3.65 6.58
N VAL A 50 -6.60 -4.70 7.39
CA VAL A 50 -6.79 -4.56 8.84
C VAL A 50 -5.54 -3.99 9.52
N SER A 51 -4.36 -4.14 8.91
CA SER A 51 -3.12 -3.52 9.41
C SER A 51 -3.20 -1.99 9.51
N VAL A 52 -4.07 -1.33 8.74
CA VAL A 52 -4.30 0.12 8.81
C VAL A 52 -4.78 0.55 10.21
N PHE A 53 -5.53 -0.31 10.91
CA PHE A 53 -6.00 0.01 12.27
C PHE A 53 -4.90 -0.09 13.34
N ALA A 54 -3.74 -0.68 13.04
CA ALA A 54 -2.61 -0.73 13.96
C ALA A 54 -2.07 0.66 14.31
N ILE A 55 -2.25 1.65 13.41
CA ILE A 55 -1.89 3.05 13.68
C ILE A 55 -3.03 3.82 14.35
N GLN A 56 -4.09 3.17 14.83
CA GLN A 56 -5.21 3.77 15.57
C GLN A 56 -5.77 5.04 14.87
N PRO A 57 -6.34 4.91 13.66
CA PRO A 57 -7.01 6.01 12.99
C PRO A 57 -8.36 6.30 13.66
N ALA A 58 -8.84 7.55 13.53
CA ALA A 58 -10.21 7.89 13.88
C ALA A 58 -11.21 7.38 12.81
N ALA A 59 -10.77 7.36 11.54
CA ALA A 59 -11.56 6.81 10.44
C ALA A 59 -10.66 6.36 9.28
N VAL A 60 -11.14 5.39 8.51
CA VAL A 60 -10.59 5.00 7.21
C VAL A 60 -11.71 5.07 6.18
N ILE A 61 -11.54 5.88 5.14
CA ILE A 61 -12.53 6.08 4.08
C ILE A 61 -11.98 5.49 2.79
N VAL A 62 -12.71 4.57 2.18
CA VAL A 62 -12.33 3.91 0.93
C VAL A 62 -13.34 4.26 -0.14
N ASP A 63 -12.93 5.00 -1.15
CA ASP A 63 -13.72 5.24 -2.36
C ASP A 63 -13.22 4.29 -3.45
N THR A 64 -14.12 3.61 -4.13
CA THR A 64 -13.77 2.59 -5.13
C THR A 64 -14.87 2.48 -6.17
N ALA A 65 -14.52 2.12 -7.40
CA ALA A 65 -15.51 1.76 -8.42
C ALA A 65 -15.10 0.51 -9.21
N ARG A 66 -16.10 -0.26 -9.65
CA ARG A 66 -15.92 -1.42 -10.53
C ARG A 66 -17.25 -1.73 -11.22
N ALA A 67 -17.19 -2.11 -12.50
CA ALA A 67 -18.34 -2.62 -13.26
C ALA A 67 -19.59 -1.70 -13.23
N GLY A 68 -19.39 -0.38 -13.28
CA GLY A 68 -20.48 0.62 -13.25
C GLY A 68 -21.04 0.90 -11.85
N GLU A 69 -20.49 0.30 -10.81
CA GLU A 69 -20.79 0.62 -9.42
C GLU A 69 -19.68 1.48 -8.81
N ALA A 70 -20.05 2.48 -8.03
CA ALA A 70 -19.13 3.31 -7.27
C ALA A 70 -19.59 3.40 -5.81
N TRP A 71 -18.66 3.14 -4.89
CA TRP A 71 -18.95 2.97 -3.47
C TRP A 71 -17.93 3.70 -2.60
N ARG A 72 -18.43 4.23 -1.48
CA ARG A 72 -17.65 4.71 -0.34
C ARG A 72 -17.89 3.82 0.86
N VAL A 73 -16.81 3.27 1.40
CA VAL A 73 -16.79 2.50 2.65
C VAL A 73 -16.17 3.39 3.73
N ILE A 74 -16.88 3.63 4.83
CA ILE A 74 -16.39 4.46 5.94
C ILE A 74 -16.23 3.57 7.15
N PHE A 75 -14.99 3.20 7.48
CA PHE A 75 -14.68 2.52 8.73
C PHE A 75 -14.45 3.51 9.86
N ARG A 76 -15.10 3.28 10.99
CA ARG A 76 -14.91 4.02 12.24
C ARG A 76 -13.75 3.44 13.04
N ALA A 77 -13.30 4.16 14.07
CA ALA A 77 -12.22 3.70 14.96
C ALA A 77 -12.47 2.32 15.60
N ASP A 78 -13.74 1.95 15.82
CA ASP A 78 -14.14 0.64 16.36
C ASP A 78 -14.30 -0.44 15.27
N THR A 79 -13.81 -0.19 14.06
CA THR A 79 -13.86 -1.07 12.88
C THR A 79 -15.24 -1.32 12.29
N ARG A 80 -16.32 -0.78 12.88
CA ARG A 80 -17.64 -0.78 12.22
C ARG A 80 -17.57 0.07 10.97
N TYR A 81 -18.32 -0.32 9.95
CA TYR A 81 -18.33 0.41 8.69
C TYR A 81 -19.74 0.77 8.20
N GLU A 82 -19.79 1.82 7.40
CA GLU A 82 -20.95 2.19 6.60
C GLU A 82 -20.59 2.10 5.12
N LEU A 83 -21.58 1.72 4.30
CA LEU A 83 -21.46 1.66 2.85
C LEU A 83 -22.40 2.69 2.21
N ARG A 84 -21.88 3.54 1.33
CA ARG A 84 -22.62 4.59 0.61
C ARG A 84 -22.34 4.47 -0.87
N ARG A 85 -23.38 4.57 -1.71
CA ARG A 85 -23.19 4.67 -3.16
C ARG A 85 -22.68 6.07 -3.49
N LEU A 86 -21.72 6.15 -4.42
CA LEU A 86 -21.25 7.42 -4.96
C LEU A 86 -22.05 7.76 -6.24
N GLU A 87 -22.31 9.04 -6.44
CA GLU A 87 -22.97 9.54 -7.65
C GLU A 87 -22.00 9.57 -8.83
N GLU A 88 -20.75 9.97 -8.57
CA GLU A 88 -19.67 9.98 -9.54
C GLU A 88 -18.76 8.76 -9.35
N ALA A 89 -18.38 8.14 -10.46
CA ALA A 89 -17.41 7.07 -10.44
C ALA A 89 -16.01 7.61 -10.14
N VAL A 90 -15.25 6.87 -9.35
CA VAL A 90 -13.82 7.09 -9.13
C VAL A 90 -13.03 6.05 -9.93
N GLU A 91 -11.84 6.40 -10.39
CA GLU A 91 -10.94 5.42 -10.99
C GLU A 91 -10.22 4.64 -9.89
N GLY A 92 -10.16 3.31 -10.06
CA GLY A 92 -9.52 2.40 -9.10
C GLY A 92 -10.02 2.54 -7.67
N THR A 93 -9.10 2.70 -6.73
CA THR A 93 -9.40 2.85 -5.30
C THR A 93 -8.64 4.01 -4.70
N THR A 94 -9.32 4.83 -3.90
CA THR A 94 -8.72 5.88 -3.06
C THR A 94 -9.04 5.63 -1.60
N ILE A 95 -8.01 5.50 -0.78
CA ILE A 95 -8.08 5.30 0.66
C ILE A 95 -7.62 6.58 1.36
N ARG A 96 -8.42 7.09 2.30
CA ARG A 96 -8.06 8.18 3.21
C ARG A 96 -8.04 7.68 4.63
N VAL A 97 -6.93 7.87 5.33
CA VAL A 97 -6.75 7.52 6.73
C VAL A 97 -6.69 8.80 7.56
N LEU A 98 -7.65 8.97 8.46
CA LEU A 98 -7.76 10.16 9.31
C LEU A 98 -7.26 9.80 10.71
N LYS A 99 -6.22 10.50 11.18
CA LYS A 99 -5.67 10.29 12.53
C LYS A 99 -5.52 11.62 13.28
N PRO A 100 -6.18 11.79 14.44
CA PRO A 100 -5.93 12.91 15.33
C PRO A 100 -4.45 12.96 15.69
N LEU A 101 -3.80 14.08 15.39
CA LEU A 101 -2.36 14.23 15.55
C LEU A 101 -2.02 15.70 15.72
N ARG A 102 -1.08 16.01 16.62
CA ARG A 102 -0.55 17.36 16.78
C ARG A 102 0.47 17.68 15.68
N ARG A 103 0.71 18.96 15.41
CA ARG A 103 1.53 19.40 14.25
C ARG A 103 2.98 18.92 14.36
N ALA A 104 3.58 18.95 15.55
CA ALA A 104 4.97 18.50 15.72
C ALA A 104 5.11 17.00 15.45
N ALA A 105 4.16 16.19 15.92
CA ALA A 105 4.13 14.74 15.68
C ALA A 105 3.85 14.39 14.20
N HIS A 106 3.05 15.21 13.51
CA HIS A 106 2.78 15.04 12.09
C HIS A 106 4.04 15.13 11.23
N ALA A 107 4.89 16.13 11.45
CA ALA A 107 6.12 16.30 10.67
C ALA A 107 7.05 15.09 10.80
N ALA A 108 7.27 14.60 12.03
CA ALA A 108 8.09 13.43 12.28
C ALA A 108 7.51 12.16 11.62
N LEU A 109 6.19 11.97 11.72
CA LEU A 109 5.51 10.82 11.12
C LEU A 109 5.56 10.86 9.59
N ALA A 110 5.37 12.03 8.97
CA ALA A 110 5.47 12.19 7.52
C ALA A 110 6.90 11.90 7.02
N ALA A 111 7.93 12.40 7.71
CA ALA A 111 9.32 12.09 7.39
C ALA A 111 9.60 10.58 7.49
N ARG A 112 9.12 9.92 8.56
CA ARG A 112 9.28 8.49 8.74
C ARG A 112 8.53 7.68 7.68
N ALA A 113 7.31 8.09 7.32
CA ALA A 113 6.51 7.42 6.30
C ALA A 113 7.24 7.40 4.95
N ARG A 114 7.82 8.53 4.52
CA ARG A 114 8.62 8.58 3.27
C ARG A 114 9.79 7.60 3.29
N GLN A 115 10.54 7.54 4.39
CA GLN A 115 11.66 6.60 4.55
C GLN A 115 11.20 5.15 4.48
N VAL A 116 10.11 4.81 5.17
CA VAL A 116 9.58 3.44 5.21
C VAL A 116 9.04 3.02 3.84
N ILE A 117 8.32 3.91 3.16
CA ILE A 117 7.81 3.64 1.80
C ILE A 117 8.98 3.44 0.85
N ALA A 118 9.96 4.34 0.81
CA ALA A 118 11.15 4.15 -0.03
C ALA A 118 11.89 2.85 0.31
N PHE A 119 12.02 2.52 1.60
CA PHE A 119 12.71 1.29 2.01
C PHE A 119 12.03 0.01 1.49
N TRP A 120 10.70 -0.08 1.58
CA TRP A 120 9.97 -1.30 1.22
C TRP A 120 9.51 -1.33 -0.24
N CYS A 121 9.28 -0.17 -0.84
CA CYS A 121 8.64 -0.05 -2.14
C CYS A 121 9.58 0.32 -3.29
N ARG A 122 10.85 0.67 -3.02
CA ARG A 122 11.78 1.10 -4.08
C ARG A 122 11.94 0.10 -5.22
N HIS A 123 11.83 -1.20 -4.96
CA HIS A 123 11.98 -2.22 -6.00
C HIS A 123 10.65 -2.80 -6.50
N CYS A 124 9.53 -2.13 -6.24
CA CYS A 124 8.23 -2.55 -6.79
C CYS A 124 8.20 -2.35 -8.31
N GLU A 125 7.60 -3.29 -9.04
CA GLU A 125 7.47 -3.21 -10.51
C GLU A 125 6.54 -2.07 -10.97
N GLY A 126 5.60 -1.66 -10.12
CA GLY A 126 4.68 -0.56 -10.39
C GLY A 126 5.23 0.78 -9.89
N GLU A 127 4.86 1.84 -10.58
CA GLU A 127 5.20 3.20 -10.17
C GLU A 127 4.50 3.58 -8.86
N ILE A 128 5.29 4.02 -7.88
CA ILE A 128 4.79 4.45 -6.56
C ILE A 128 5.30 5.85 -6.32
N ARG A 129 4.39 6.82 -6.29
CA ARG A 129 4.71 8.22 -6.00
C ARG A 129 4.32 8.60 -4.58
N VAL A 130 5.23 9.27 -3.86
CA VAL A 130 4.96 9.92 -2.58
C VAL A 130 5.10 11.43 -2.76
N ASP A 131 4.02 12.17 -2.52
CA ASP A 131 3.96 13.62 -2.77
C ASP A 131 4.40 14.00 -4.20
N GLY A 132 4.09 13.14 -5.18
CA GLY A 132 4.43 13.33 -6.59
C GLY A 132 5.83 12.85 -7.00
N VAL A 133 6.67 12.43 -6.05
CA VAL A 133 8.02 11.91 -6.33
C VAL A 133 7.99 10.39 -6.40
N ASP A 134 8.45 9.82 -7.53
CA ASP A 134 8.59 8.37 -7.68
C ASP A 134 9.67 7.84 -6.73
N VAL A 135 9.38 6.74 -6.05
CA VAL A 135 10.32 6.06 -5.14
C VAL A 135 11.02 4.87 -5.79
N GLY A 136 10.71 4.58 -7.06
CA GLY A 136 11.27 3.47 -7.82
C GLY A 136 12.79 3.54 -7.97
N GLU A 137 13.45 2.42 -7.71
CA GLU A 137 14.86 2.15 -7.95
C GLU A 137 15.00 0.76 -8.58
N PRO A 138 15.87 0.60 -9.59
CA PRO A 138 16.17 -0.70 -10.15
C PRO A 138 16.62 -1.68 -9.06
N LEU A 139 16.09 -2.91 -9.08
CA LEU A 139 16.67 -3.99 -8.28
C LEU A 139 18.09 -4.24 -8.81
N ASP A 140 19.12 -3.94 -8.03
CA ASP A 140 20.51 -4.07 -8.45
C ASP A 140 21.47 -4.24 -7.26
N VAL A 141 22.70 -4.68 -7.54
CA VAL A 141 23.81 -4.78 -6.58
C VAL A 141 25.02 -3.99 -7.07
N ALA A 142 25.66 -3.25 -6.18
CA ALA A 142 26.75 -2.30 -6.52
C ALA A 142 28.12 -2.98 -6.69
N VAL A 143 28.22 -3.93 -7.62
CA VAL A 143 29.49 -4.58 -8.00
C VAL A 143 29.74 -4.54 -9.50
N ALA A 144 31.01 -4.68 -9.91
CA ALA A 144 31.43 -4.59 -11.30
C ALA A 144 30.96 -5.79 -12.15
N LEU A 145 31.06 -7.01 -11.63
CA LEU A 145 30.62 -8.22 -12.31
C LEU A 145 29.29 -8.69 -11.71
N LYS A 146 28.22 -8.63 -12.50
CA LYS A 146 26.89 -9.07 -12.08
C LYS A 146 26.15 -9.78 -13.21
N ILE A 147 25.27 -10.71 -12.83
CA ILE A 147 24.35 -11.41 -13.72
C ILE A 147 22.93 -11.09 -13.26
N ARG A 148 22.05 -10.82 -14.23
CA ARG A 148 20.62 -10.61 -14.01
C ARG A 148 19.87 -11.73 -14.71
N GLU A 149 19.00 -12.40 -13.95
CA GLU A 149 18.08 -13.39 -14.48
C GLU A 149 16.66 -12.96 -14.13
N ARG A 150 15.80 -12.87 -15.16
CA ARG A 150 14.39 -12.55 -15.00
C ARG A 150 13.57 -13.72 -15.53
N SER A 151 12.66 -14.21 -14.69
CA SER A 151 11.65 -15.20 -15.03
C SER A 151 10.27 -14.55 -14.97
N GLU A 152 9.22 -15.31 -15.27
CA GLU A 152 7.82 -14.86 -15.15
C GLU A 152 7.43 -14.44 -13.72
N HIS A 153 8.14 -14.92 -12.69
CA HIS A 153 7.73 -14.77 -11.29
C HIS A 153 8.77 -14.13 -10.39
N ALA A 154 10.00 -13.94 -10.88
CA ALA A 154 11.10 -13.47 -10.07
C ALA A 154 12.16 -12.77 -10.93
N GLU A 155 12.78 -11.77 -10.33
CA GLU A 155 14.00 -11.15 -10.81
C GLU A 155 15.10 -11.36 -9.78
N ILE A 156 16.24 -11.87 -10.23
CA ILE A 156 17.40 -12.15 -9.40
C ILE A 156 18.58 -11.38 -9.98
N VAL A 157 19.30 -10.65 -9.13
CA VAL A 157 20.57 -10.01 -9.47
C VAL A 157 21.64 -10.56 -8.56
N VAL A 158 22.62 -11.26 -9.15
CA VAL A 158 23.76 -11.83 -8.42
C VAL A 158 25.03 -11.10 -8.82
N GLY A 159 25.76 -10.63 -7.83
CA GLY A 159 27.03 -9.92 -8.01
C GLY A 159 28.21 -10.71 -7.46
N HIS A 160 29.35 -10.67 -8.14
CA HIS A 160 30.61 -11.17 -7.60
C HIS A 160 31.42 -10.00 -7.00
N ALA A 161 31.70 -10.07 -5.70
CA ALA A 161 32.51 -9.06 -5.03
C ALA A 161 33.99 -9.22 -5.42
N SER A 162 34.61 -8.14 -5.90
CA SER A 162 36.00 -8.13 -6.37
C SER A 162 37.04 -8.29 -5.26
N ASP A 163 36.64 -8.15 -4.00
CA ASP A 163 37.49 -8.34 -2.83
C ASP A 163 37.44 -9.78 -2.26
N GLY A 164 36.73 -10.70 -2.93
CA GLY A 164 36.55 -12.07 -2.47
C GLY A 164 35.63 -12.23 -1.25
N SER A 165 35.06 -11.12 -0.74
CA SER A 165 34.06 -11.20 0.33
C SER A 165 32.76 -11.76 -0.23
N THR A 166 32.45 -13.00 0.13
CA THR A 166 31.18 -13.60 -0.26
C THR A 166 30.16 -13.28 0.82
N PHE A 167 29.25 -12.35 0.56
CA PHE A 167 28.12 -12.12 1.45
C PHE A 167 27.10 -13.26 1.28
N PHE A 168 27.07 -14.18 2.24
CA PHE A 168 25.99 -15.14 2.39
C PHE A 168 24.92 -14.52 3.31
N GLY A 169 23.91 -13.89 2.71
CA GLY A 169 22.75 -13.40 3.45
C GLY A 169 21.64 -14.45 3.53
N LEU A 170 21.03 -14.58 4.71
CA LEU A 170 19.75 -15.25 4.96
C LEU A 170 18.58 -14.34 4.60
#